data_AF-A0A1S2ME45-F1
#
_entry.id   AF-A0A1S2ME45-F1
#
_cell.length_a   1.000
_cell.length_b   1.000
_cell.length_c   1.000
_cell.angle_alpha   90.00
_cell.angle_beta   90.00
_cell.angle_gamma   90.00
#
_symmetry.space_group_name_H-M   'P 1'
#
loop_
_entity.id
_entity.type
_entity.pdbx_description
1 polymer ?
#
loop_
_entity_poly.entity_id
_entity_poly.type
_entity_poly.pdbx_seq_one_letter_code
_entity_poly.pdbx_strand_id
1 'polypeptide(L)' 'MKEYKYGNTTVIIHSPLTEMTKQEQKEWYRQEWEKKNPVLRSIVDEVLDCQLKKIKEQTI' A
#
# COMPACT_ATOMS: atom_id res chain seq x y z
N MET A 1 -7.29 -4.94 14.98
CA MET A 1 -6.59 -6.23 14.86
C MET A 1 -7.33 -7.09 13.86
N LYS A 2 -6.66 -7.53 12.79
CA LYS A 2 -7.18 -8.57 11.89
C LYS A 2 -6.29 -9.80 11.92
N GLU A 3 -6.92 -10.97 12.01
CA GLU A 3 -6.23 -12.26 12.02
C GLU A 3 -6.49 -13.00 10.71
N TYR A 4 -5.43 -13.57 10.15
CA TYR A 4 -5.48 -14.42 8.97
C TYR A 4 -4.74 -15.73 9.26
N LYS A 5 -5.34 -16.86 8.90
CA LYS A 5 -4.73 -18.19 9.06
C LYS A 5 -4.38 -18.78 7.71
N TYR A 6 -3.11 -19.09 7.50
CA TYR A 6 -2.57 -19.70 6.29
C TYR A 6 -1.89 -21.02 6.66
N GLY A 7 -2.60 -22.13 6.50
CA GLY A 7 -2.14 -23.46 6.93
C GLY A 7 -1.83 -23.49 8.42
N ASN A 8 -0.55 -23.66 8.77
CA ASN A 8 -0.05 -23.68 10.15
C ASN A 8 0.42 -22.30 10.65
N THR A 9 0.35 -21.26 9.82
CA THR A 9 0.80 -19.91 10.17
C THR A 9 -0.37 -19.01 10.48
N THR A 10 -0.29 -18.27 11.59
CA THR A 10 -1.24 -17.21 11.95
C THR A 10 -0.57 -15.85 11.79
N VAL A 11 -1.20 -14.98 11.00
CA VAL A 11 -0.78 -13.59 10.78
C VAL A 11 -1.75 -12.68 11.51
N ILE A 12 -1.23 -11.90 12.46
CA ILE A 12 -2.01 -10.94 13.25
C ILE A 12 -1.54 -9.54 12.88
N ILE A 13 -2.44 -8.74 12.30
CA ILE A 13 -2.14 -7.36 11.89
C ILE A 13 -2.65 -6.40 12.97
N HIS A 14 -1.71 -5.75 13.64
CA HIS A 14 -1.94 -4.70 14.63
C HIS A 14 -1.95 -3.32 13.99
N SER A 15 -2.92 -3.05 13.10
CA SER A 15 -3.04 -1.74 12.46
C SER A 15 -4.50 -1.28 12.37
N PRO A 16 -4.82 -0.03 12.77
CA PRO A 16 -6.15 0.57 12.61
C PRO A 16 -6.60 0.61 11.15
N LEU A 17 -5.66 0.69 10.20
CA LEU A 17 -5.96 0.67 8.76
C LEU A 17 -6.74 -0.58 8.33
N THR A 18 -6.55 -1.69 9.02
CA THR A 18 -7.24 -2.95 8.70
C THR A 18 -8.72 -2.96 9.08
N GLU A 19 -9.12 -2.08 10.01
CA GLU A 19 -10.50 -1.95 10.50
C GLU A 19 -11.26 -0.85 9.74
N MET A 20 -10.55 0.08 9.11
CA MET A 20 -11.13 1.15 8.30
C MET A 20 -11.86 0.60 7.07
N THR A 21 -12.96 1.25 6.72
CA THR A 21 -13.66 1.09 5.43
C THR A 21 -12.78 1.58 4.28
N LYS A 22 -13.13 1.23 3.04
CA LYS A 22 -12.41 1.71 1.85
C LYS A 22 -12.40 3.24 1.73
N GLN A 23 -13.47 3.91 2.16
CA GLN A 23 -13.54 5.37 2.14
C GLN A 23 -12.60 5.99 3.17
N GLU A 24 -12.58 5.47 4.40
CA GLU A 24 -11.67 5.93 5.45
C GLU A 24 -10.21 5.68 5.09
N GLN A 25 -9.90 4.52 4.50
CA GLN A 25 -8.54 4.24 3.99
C GLN A 25 -8.13 5.25 2.92
N LYS A 26 -9.01 5.57 1.97
CA LYS A 26 -8.73 6.56 0.92
C LYS A 26 -8.43 7.93 1.53
N GLU A 27 -9.22 8.34 2.51
CA GLU A 27 -9.04 9.60 3.20
C GLU A 27 -7.72 9.63 4.00
N TRP A 28 -7.40 8.55 4.70
CA TRP A 28 -6.12 8.40 5.40
C TRP A 28 -4.93 8.54 4.45
N TYR A 29 -4.95 7.84 3.31
CA TYR A 29 -3.90 7.93 2.30
C TYR A 29 -3.76 9.34 1.74
N ARG A 30 -4.88 10.06 1.51
CA ARG A 30 -4.86 11.46 1.07
C ARG A 30 -4.16 12.36 2.09
N GLN A 31 -4.52 12.25 3.36
CA GLN A 31 -3.92 13.07 4.42
C GLN A 31 -2.43 12.77 4.59
N GLU A 32 -2.01 11.51 4.56
CA GLU A 32 -0.60 11.13 4.66
C GLU A 32 0.22 11.59 3.44
N TRP A 33 -0.39 11.61 2.26
CA TRP A 33 0.22 12.17 1.06
C TRP A 33 0.48 13.67 1.17
N GLU A 34 -0.49 14.42 1.69
CA GLU A 34 -0.40 15.86 1.96
C GLU A 34 0.66 16.17 3.03
N LYS A 35 0.76 15.34 4.07
CA LYS A 35 1.81 15.42 5.09
C LYS A 35 3.20 15.01 4.61
N LYS A 36 3.34 14.59 3.34
CA LYS A 36 4.60 14.12 2.76
C LYS A 36 5.19 12.91 3.51
N ASN A 37 4.35 11.95 3.87
CA ASN A 37 4.82 10.70 4.48
C ASN A 37 5.88 10.03 3.56
N PRO A 38 7.14 9.87 4.03
CA PRO A 38 8.25 9.41 3.18
C PRO A 38 8.08 7.97 2.74
N VAL A 39 7.46 7.12 3.56
CA VAL A 39 7.21 5.71 3.22
C VAL A 39 6.21 5.62 2.08
N LEU A 40 5.11 6.37 2.17
CA LEU A 40 4.08 6.35 1.13
C LEU A 40 4.61 6.90 -0.19
N ARG A 41 5.45 7.94 -0.15
CA ARG A 41 6.15 8.46 -1.34
C ARG A 41 7.04 7.42 -1.99
N SER A 42 7.91 6.78 -1.20
CA SER A 42 8.80 5.72 -1.70
C SER A 42 8.02 4.58 -2.35
N ILE A 43 6.92 4.13 -1.75
CA ILE A 43 6.08 3.07 -2.36
C ILE A 43 5.53 3.52 -3.72
N VAL A 44 5.02 4.75 -3.83
CA VAL A 44 4.50 5.28 -5.10
C VAL A 44 5.61 5.39 -6.15
N ASP A 45 6.78 5.90 -5.77
CA ASP A 45 7.92 6.07 -6.67
C ASP A 45 8.40 4.71 -7.21
N GLU A 46 8.52 3.69 -6.36
CA GLU A 46 8.89 2.33 -6.76
C GLU A 46 7.85 1.70 -7.70
N VAL A 47 6.56 1.90 -7.44
CA VAL A 47 5.48 1.39 -8.31
C VAL A 47 5.53 2.08 -9.68
N LEU A 48 5.73 3.40 -9.71
CA LEU A 48 5.86 4.15 -10.95
C LEU A 48 7.08 3.69 -11.75
N ASP A 49 8.24 3.53 -11.10
CA ASP A 49 9.44 3.01 -11.75
C ASP A 49 9.20 1.61 -12.34
N CYS A 50 8.57 0.71 -11.58
CA CYS A 50 8.20 -0.62 -12.08
C CYS A 50 7.26 -0.57 -13.29
N GLN A 51 6.26 0.31 -13.28
CA GLN A 51 5.33 0.46 -14.41
C GLN A 51 6.01 1.04 -15.64
N LEU A 52 6.86 2.06 -15.45
CA LEU A 52 7.62 2.69 -16.53
C LEU A 52 8.61 1.72 -17.18
N LYS A 53 9.25 0.84 -16.39
CA LYS A 53 10.10 -0.24 -16.91
C LYS A 53 9.33 -1.21 -17.79
N LYS A 54 8.15 -1.67 -17.35
CA LYS A 54 7.29 -2.59 -18.14
C LYS A 54 6.85 -2.01 -19.48
N ILE A 55 6.53 -0.71 -19.52
CA ILE A 55 6.12 -0.04 -20.76
C ILE A 55 7.29 0.03 -21.75
N LYS A 56 8.51 0.31 -21.26
CA LYS A 56 9.71 0.32 -22.11
C LYS A 56 10.01 -1.05 -22.70
N GLU A 57 9.83 -2.12 -21.94
CA GLU A 57 10.04 -3.50 -22.40
C GLU A 57 8.98 -3.98 -23.41
N GLN A 58 7.76 -3.41 -23.39
CA GLN A 58 6.68 -3.74 -24.34
C GLN A 58 6.74 -2.97 -25.66
N THR A 59 7.60 -1.95 -25.77
CA THR A 59 7.68 -1.05 -26.93
C THR A 59 8.91 -1.36 -27.82
N ILE A 60 9.64 -2.45 -27.55
CA ILE A 60 10.81 -2.92 -28.34
C ILE A 60 10.44 -4.25 -29.01
#